data_AF-A0A932TV26-F1
#
_entry.id   AF-A0A932TV26-F1
#
_cell.length_a   1.000
_cell.length_b   1.000
_cell.length_c   1.000
_cell.angle_alpha   90.00
_cell.angle_beta   90.00
_cell.angle_gamma   90.00
#
_symmetry.space_group_name_H-M   'P 1'
#
loop_
_entity.id
_entity.type
_entity.pdbx_description
1 polymer ?
#
loop_
_entity_poly.entity_id
_entity_poly.type
_entity_poly.pdbx_seq_one_letter_code
_entity_poly.pdbx_strand_id
1 'polypeptide(L)'
;MEVFDQELHLVLSAYARSQVTLPALKEWLATAIWRLLESPSPLDRMVVGELELALSAHDSGQLDEEGLKRQAEALLFILDAVRLRLHGTMAMSVS
;
A
#
# COMPACT_ATOMS: atom_id res chain seq x y z
N MET A 1 7.76 13.66 -2.42
CA MET A 1 7.46 12.31 -2.93
C MET A 1 7.63 11.25 -1.83
N GLU A 2 8.69 11.31 -1.00
CA GLU A 2 8.90 10.38 0.13
C GLU A 2 7.78 10.34 1.19
N VAL A 3 7.04 11.43 1.38
CA VAL A 3 5.97 11.50 2.41
C VAL A 3 4.80 10.57 2.09
N PHE A 4 4.38 10.48 0.83
CA PHE A 4 3.25 9.61 0.44
C PHE A 4 3.64 8.13 0.56
N ASP A 5 4.84 7.80 0.11
CA ASP A 5 5.42 6.45 0.18
C ASP A 5 5.48 5.94 1.64
N GLN A 6 5.94 6.78 2.58
CA GLN A 6 5.94 6.45 4.01
C GLN A 6 4.52 6.28 4.58
N GLU A 7 3.60 7.16 4.20
CA GLU A 7 2.21 7.12 4.64
C GLU A 7 1.50 5.85 4.17
N LEU A 8 1.68 5.47 2.90
CA LEU A 8 1.16 4.22 2.32
C LEU A 8 1.66 3.00 3.10
N HIS A 9 2.95 2.96 3.43
CA HIS A 9 3.50 1.86 4.22
C HIS A 9 2.93 1.83 5.64
N LEU A 10 2.81 3.00 6.30
CA LEU A 10 2.26 3.09 7.65
C LEU A 10 0.80 2.63 7.72
N VAL A 11 -0.06 3.08 6.80
CA VAL A 11 -1.48 2.72 6.83
C VAL A 11 -1.70 1.23 6.54
N LEU A 12 -0.96 0.66 5.58
CA LEU A 12 -1.06 -0.77 5.27
C LEU A 12 -0.58 -1.62 6.45
N SER A 13 0.53 -1.24 7.08
CA SER A 13 1.07 -1.95 8.26
C SER A 13 0.12 -1.87 9.45
N ALA A 14 -0.45 -0.69 9.69
CA ALA A 14 -1.42 -0.49 10.76
C ALA A 14 -2.71 -1.28 10.49
N TYR A 15 -3.19 -1.32 9.25
CA TYR A 15 -4.38 -2.09 8.89
C TYR A 15 -4.16 -3.61 9.01
N ALA A 16 -3.05 -4.13 8.46
CA ALA A 16 -2.67 -5.54 8.60
C ALA A 16 -2.62 -5.98 10.07
N ARG A 17 -2.15 -5.10 10.96
CA ARG A 17 -2.04 -5.34 12.40
C ARG A 17 -3.30 -5.00 13.19
N SER A 18 -4.43 -4.73 12.52
CA SER A 18 -5.71 -4.35 13.16
C SER A 18 -5.64 -3.10 14.05
N GLN A 19 -4.71 -2.18 13.76
CA GLN A 19 -4.56 -0.90 14.44
C GLN A 19 -5.36 0.23 13.76
N VAL A 20 -5.66 0.05 12.46
CA VAL A 20 -6.56 0.91 11.68
C VAL A 20 -7.80 0.09 11.31
N THR A 21 -8.98 0.71 11.45
CA THR A 21 -10.25 0.06 11.11
C THR A 21 -10.49 0.10 9.60
N LEU A 22 -11.30 -0.83 9.08
CA LEU A 22 -11.66 -0.86 7.66
C LEU A 22 -12.29 0.46 7.16
N PRO A 23 -13.21 1.13 7.88
CA PRO A 23 -13.73 2.44 7.44
C PRO A 23 -12.64 3.51 7.32
N ALA A 24 -11.69 3.54 8.26
CA ALA A 24 -10.57 4.50 8.22
C ALA A 24 -9.61 4.21 7.06
N LEU A 25 -9.36 2.93 6.75
CA LEU A 25 -8.60 2.55 5.55
C LEU A 25 -9.28 3.02 4.27
N LYS A 26 -10.60 2.86 4.15
CA LYS A 26 -11.38 3.30 2.97
C LYS A 26 -11.35 4.83 2.81
N GLU A 27 -11.49 5.56 3.91
CA GLU A 27 -11.40 7.03 3.90
C GLU A 27 -10.00 7.50 3.45
N TRP A 28 -8.96 6.86 3.98
CA TRP A 28 -7.60 7.12 3.55
C TRP A 28 -7.41 6.83 2.06
N LEU A 29 -7.91 5.68 1.56
CA LEU A 29 -7.81 5.31 0.15
C LEU A 29 -8.47 6.34 -0.77
N ALA A 30 -9.67 6.81 -0.41
CA ALA A 30 -10.36 7.84 -1.19
C ALA A 30 -9.51 9.11 -1.33
N THR A 31 -8.81 9.51 -0.26
CA THR A 31 -7.87 10.65 -0.28
C THR A 31 -6.59 10.34 -1.07
N ALA A 32 -6.08 9.11 -0.94
CA ALA A 32 -4.88 8.65 -1.61
C ALA A 32 -5.04 8.68 -3.14
N ILE A 33 -6.18 8.23 -3.67
CA ILE A 33 -6.47 8.23 -5.11
C ILE A 33 -6.35 9.62 -5.73
N TRP A 34 -6.86 10.67 -5.06
CA TRP A 34 -6.71 12.04 -5.53
C TRP A 34 -5.23 12.48 -5.59
N ARG A 35 -4.45 12.13 -4.56
CA ARG A 35 -3.01 12.43 -4.51
C ARG A 35 -2.21 11.67 -5.57
N LEU A 36 -2.67 10.49 -5.97
CA LEU A 36 -2.04 9.70 -7.03
C LEU A 36 -2.18 10.31 -8.44
N LEU A 37 -3.16 11.19 -8.64
CA LEU A 37 -3.31 11.94 -9.88
C LEU A 37 -2.26 13.05 -10.01
N GLU A 38 -1.75 13.56 -8.89
CA GLU A 38 -0.92 14.77 -8.87
C GLU A 38 0.58 14.50 -9.12
N SER A 39 1.18 13.43 -8.57
CA SER A 39 2.45 12.80 -9.04
C SER A 39 3.03 11.80 -8.01
N PRO A 40 2.66 10.51 -8.08
CA PRO A 40 3.27 9.43 -7.30
C PRO A 40 4.13 8.49 -8.16
N SER A 41 4.92 7.61 -7.52
CA SER A 41 5.71 6.62 -8.25
C SER A 41 4.83 5.53 -8.91
N PRO A 42 5.31 4.82 -9.95
CA PRO A 42 4.60 3.67 -10.52
C PRO A 42 4.30 2.58 -9.48
N LEU A 43 5.17 2.41 -8.49
CA LEU A 43 4.99 1.45 -7.40
C LEU A 43 3.79 1.82 -6.53
N ASP A 44 3.69 3.09 -6.13
CA ASP A 44 2.57 3.58 -5.32
C ASP A 44 1.23 3.38 -6.03
N ARG A 45 1.17 3.67 -7.33
CA ARG A 45 -0.04 3.48 -8.14
C ARG A 45 -0.46 2.02 -8.20
N MET A 46 0.50 1.11 -8.40
CA MET A 46 0.24 -0.32 -8.41
C MET A 46 -0.30 -0.77 -7.06
N VAL A 47 0.36 -0.41 -5.96
CA VAL A 47 -0.04 -0.88 -4.63
C VAL A 47 -1.42 -0.35 -4.23
N VAL A 48 -1.70 0.93 -4.50
CA VAL A 48 -3.02 1.50 -4.19
C VAL A 48 -4.11 0.91 -5.10
N GLY A 49 -3.81 0.64 -6.38
CA GLY A 49 -4.75 -0.03 -7.28
C GLY A 49 -5.09 -1.45 -6.83
N GLU A 50 -4.09 -2.24 -6.41
CA GLU A 50 -4.32 -3.58 -5.86
C GLU A 50 -5.12 -3.53 -4.54
N LEU A 51 -4.88 -2.54 -3.69
CA LEU A 51 -5.66 -2.32 -2.48
C LEU A 51 -7.13 -1.99 -2.79
N GLU A 52 -7.37 -1.14 -3.79
CA GLU A 52 -8.73 -0.81 -4.27
C GLU A 52 -9.46 -2.05 -4.77
N LEU A 53 -8.79 -2.91 -5.56
CA LEU A 53 -9.35 -4.18 -6.03
C LEU A 53 -9.70 -5.12 -4.87
N ALA A 54 -8.81 -5.25 -3.88
CA ALA A 54 -9.06 -6.08 -2.70
C ALA A 54 -10.26 -5.57 -1.87
N LEU A 55 -10.39 -4.25 -1.72
CA LEU A 55 -11.54 -3.64 -1.06
C LEU A 55 -12.85 -3.85 -1.84
N SER A 56 -12.82 -3.81 -3.17
CA SER A 56 -13.98 -4.13 -4.00
C SER A 56 -14.40 -5.61 -3.86
N ALA A 57 -13.42 -6.52 -3.81
CA ALA A 57 -13.68 -7.94 -3.53
C ALA A 57 -14.27 -8.14 -2.13
N HIS A 58 -13.82 -7.36 -1.14
CA HIS A 58 -14.40 -7.38 0.20
C HIS A 58 -15.85 -6.89 0.22
N ASP A 59 -16.12 -5.76 -0.43
CA ASP A 59 -17.45 -5.14 -0.47
C ASP A 59 -18.49 -5.99 -1.22
N SER A 60 -18.02 -6.82 -2.16
CA SER A 60 -18.86 -7.81 -2.85
C SER A 60 -19.01 -9.15 -2.09
N GLY A 61 -18.39 -9.29 -0.92
CA GLY A 61 -18.43 -10.51 -0.10
C GLY A 61 -17.55 -11.65 -0.59
N GLN A 62 -16.70 -11.42 -1.59
CA GLN A 62 -15.77 -12.41 -2.13
C GLN A 62 -14.50 -12.56 -1.28
N LEU A 63 -14.19 -11.54 -0.47
CA LEU A 63 -13.04 -11.50 0.41
C LEU A 63 -13.50 -11.13 1.83
N ASP A 64 -13.19 -11.97 2.82
CA ASP A 64 -13.43 -11.60 4.21
C ASP A 64 -12.38 -10.59 4.71
N GLU A 65 -12.62 -9.98 5.87
CA GLU A 65 -11.72 -8.96 6.42
C GLU A 65 -10.32 -9.53 6.72
N GLU A 66 -10.22 -10.81 7.10
CA GLU A 66 -8.94 -11.48 7.34
C GLU A 66 -8.17 -11.73 6.02
N GLY A 67 -8.89 -12.06 4.94
CA GLY A 67 -8.34 -12.10 3.59
C GLY A 67 -7.83 -10.74 3.14
N LEU A 68 -8.57 -9.67 3.43
CA LEU A 68 -8.16 -8.30 3.12
C LEU A 68 -6.90 -7.87 3.89
N LYS A 69 -6.76 -8.25 5.17
CA LYS A 69 -5.52 -8.03 5.93
C LYS A 69 -4.32 -8.76 5.33
N ARG A 70 -4.51 -10.02 4.91
CA ARG A 70 -3.45 -10.79 4.21
C ARG A 70 -3.05 -10.14 2.88
N GLN A 71 -3.99 -9.54 2.16
CA GLN A 71 -3.65 -8.77 0.96
C GLN A 71 -2.82 -7.52 1.30
N ALA A 72 -3.17 -6.80 2.38
CA ALA A 72 -2.36 -5.67 2.84
C ALA A 72 -0.93 -6.09 3.24
N GLU A 73 -0.76 -7.25 3.88
CA GLU A 73 0.56 -7.82 4.19
C GLU A 73 1.36 -8.17 2.93
N ALA A 74 0.72 -8.76 1.92
CA ALA A 74 1.38 -9.08 0.64
C ALA A 74 1.84 -7.80 -0.08
N LEU A 75 1.03 -6.74 -0.05
CA LEU A 75 1.39 -5.44 -0.62
C LEU A 75 2.55 -4.77 0.11
N LEU A 76 2.60 -4.86 1.45
CA LEU A 76 3.76 -4.40 2.23
C LEU A 76 5.03 -5.13 1.85
N PHE A 77 4.97 -6.46 1.70
CA PHE A 77 6.14 -7.24 1.28
C PHE A 77 6.67 -6.78 -0.09
N ILE A 78 5.79 -6.49 -1.04
CA ILE A 78 6.18 -5.98 -2.37
C ILE A 78 6.84 -4.60 -2.24
N LEU A 79 6.24 -3.68 -1.46
CA LEU A 79 6.81 -2.35 -1.20
C LEU A 79 8.22 -2.46 -0.63
N ASP A 80 8.40 -3.26 0.41
CA ASP A 80 9.69 -3.44 1.09
C ASP A 80 10.73 -4.07 0.17
N ALA A 81 10.36 -5.09 -0.60
CA ALA A 81 11.25 -5.76 -1.53
C ALA A 81 11.74 -4.79 -2.64
N VAL A 82 10.84 -3.97 -3.18
CA VAL A 82 11.21 -3.00 -4.22
C VAL A 82 12.07 -1.89 -3.64
N ARG A 83 11.75 -1.37 -2.46
CA ARG A 83 12.57 -0.35 -1.77
C ARG A 83 13.96 -0.88 -1.45
N LEU A 84 14.08 -2.07 -0.86
CA LEU A 84 15.37 -2.71 -0.57
C LEU A 84 16.21 -2.87 -1.83
N ARG A 85 15.60 -3.24 -2.96
CA ARG A 85 16.30 -3.34 -4.24
C ARG A 85 16.83 -1.98 -4.68
N LEU A 86 16.00 -0.93 -4.67
CA LEU A 86 16.39 0.42 -5.10
C LEU A 86 17.52 0.99 -4.24
N HIS A 87 17.44 0.85 -2.91
CA HIS A 87 18.47 1.31 -1.99
C HIS A 87 19.74 0.45 -2.01
N GLY A 88 19.60 -0.87 -2.20
CA GLY A 88 20.73 -1.80 -2.34
C GLY A 88 21.55 -1.57 -3.61
N THR A 89 20.93 -1.19 -4.74
CA THR A 89 21.66 -0.83 -5.96
C THR A 89 22.46 0.47 -5.85
N MET A 90 22.02 1.44 -5.02
CA MET A 90 22.76 2.68 -4.83
C MET A 90 24.05 2.48 -4.03
N ALA A 91 24.08 1.52 -3.10
CA ALA A 91 25.29 1.22 -2.33
C ALA A 91 26.41 0.57 -3.16
N MET A 92 26.09 -0.13 -4.26
CA MET A 92 27.09 -0.79 -5.11
C MET A 92 27.62 0.06 -6.27
N SER A 93 27.01 1.23 -6.55
CA SER A 93 27.44 2.12 -7.65
C SER A 93 28.50 3.16 -7.21
N VAL A 94 28.96 3.09 -5.96
CA VAL A 94 29.92 4.04 -5.35
C VAL A 94 31.24 3.32 -4.97
N SER A 95 31.55 2.19 -5.60
CA SER A 95 32.81 1.46 -5.42
C SER A 95 33.66 1.48 -6.68
#